data_AF-A0A3R9Y4T7-F1
#
_entry.id   AF-A0A3R9Y4T7-F1
#
_cell.length_a   1.000
_cell.length_b   1.000
_cell.length_c   1.000
_cell.angle_alpha   90.00
_cell.angle_beta   90.00
_cell.angle_gamma   90.00
#
_symmetry.space_group_name_H-M   'P 1'
#
loop_
_entity.id
_entity.type
_entity.pdbx_description
1 polymer ?
#
loop_
_entity_poly.entity_id
_entity_poly.type
_entity_poly.pdbx_seq_one_letter_code
_entity_poly.pdbx_strand_id
1 'polypeptide(L)'
;MTTLITYAGPGAPGAAVTRIGGVPLAVPGTQWPTCAECGGPLKFLAQFRLDGSGSALAGVGRAHAHVLALFACQNSPGSCQDWSASSGANAALLLPARGLRRIARPRGRSVDVEKLFLGAAHAAEPYGAAEGDYDSACAAWADRTGRPRNHVLGQLGGAPAWLQYDRTPACPDCAAPMRLAVQLQEGPDPVTAMNFGTGRAYAFTCIPCGRAAFLWQC
;
A
#
# COMPACT_ATOMS: atom_id res chain seq x y z
N MET A 1 16.92 -0.54 -13.26
CA MET A 1 15.63 0.05 -13.61
C MET A 1 14.65 -0.17 -12.48
N THR A 2 14.09 0.91 -11.97
CA THR A 2 13.13 0.95 -10.87
C THR A 2 11.81 1.49 -11.41
N THR A 3 10.68 0.96 -10.97
CA THR A 3 9.36 1.54 -11.30
C THR A 3 8.88 2.37 -10.14
N LEU A 4 9.01 3.70 -10.24
CA LEU A 4 8.49 4.63 -9.23
C LEU A 4 6.97 4.73 -9.31
N ILE A 5 6.36 5.09 -8.20
CA ILE A 5 4.97 5.49 -8.09
C ILE A 5 4.99 7.00 -7.90
N THR A 6 4.40 7.75 -8.81
CA THR A 6 4.46 9.21 -8.79
C THR A 6 3.07 9.81 -8.62
N TYR A 7 3.00 10.92 -7.90
CA TYR A 7 1.78 11.66 -7.67
C TYR A 7 1.27 12.27 -8.99
N ALA A 8 0.02 11.95 -9.34
CA ALA A 8 -0.63 12.38 -10.58
C ALA A 8 -1.76 13.39 -10.33
N GLY A 9 -1.85 13.95 -9.12
CA GLY A 9 -2.90 14.91 -8.75
C GLY A 9 -4.03 14.27 -7.93
N PRO A 10 -5.11 15.04 -7.67
CA PRO A 10 -6.30 14.53 -7.00
C PRO A 10 -6.90 13.32 -7.75
N GLY A 11 -7.26 12.29 -7.01
CA GLY A 11 -7.85 11.06 -7.53
C GLY A 11 -9.33 10.95 -7.21
N ALA A 12 -10.10 10.26 -8.06
CA ALA A 12 -11.48 9.91 -7.75
C ALA A 12 -11.50 8.83 -6.63
N PRO A 13 -12.17 9.06 -5.48
CA PRO A 13 -12.08 8.17 -4.31
C PRO A 13 -12.42 6.70 -4.56
N GLY A 14 -13.26 6.41 -5.53
CA GLY A 14 -13.70 5.06 -5.89
C GLY A 14 -13.18 4.54 -7.22
N ALA A 15 -12.15 5.16 -7.80
CA ALA A 15 -11.56 4.69 -9.05
C ALA A 15 -10.81 3.36 -8.85
N ALA A 16 -10.94 2.46 -9.81
CA ALA A 16 -10.30 1.15 -9.82
C ALA A 16 -8.86 1.20 -10.38
N VAL A 17 -8.10 2.21 -9.99
CA VAL A 17 -6.71 2.50 -10.37
C VAL A 17 -5.80 2.43 -9.14
N THR A 18 -4.48 2.58 -9.36
CA THR A 18 -3.52 2.80 -8.27
C THR A 18 -3.74 4.18 -7.66
N ARG A 19 -3.89 4.24 -6.33
CA ARG A 19 -4.20 5.47 -5.59
C ARG A 19 -3.83 5.38 -4.11
N ILE A 20 -3.58 6.54 -3.53
CA ILE A 20 -3.48 6.74 -2.08
C ILE A 20 -4.79 7.36 -1.59
N GLY A 21 -5.32 6.90 -0.46
CA GLY A 21 -6.60 7.35 0.08
C GLY A 21 -7.80 6.96 -0.79
N GLY A 22 -9.00 7.45 -0.44
CA GLY A 22 -10.28 7.08 -1.06
C GLY A 22 -10.99 5.91 -0.36
N VAL A 23 -11.80 5.13 -1.09
CA VAL A 23 -12.60 4.01 -0.53
C VAL A 23 -12.10 2.66 -1.04
N PRO A 24 -11.89 1.64 -0.20
CA PRO A 24 -11.38 0.35 -0.68
C PRO A 24 -12.37 -0.33 -1.63
N LEU A 25 -11.85 -0.87 -2.73
CA LEU A 25 -12.60 -1.75 -3.62
C LEU A 25 -12.10 -3.18 -3.45
N ALA A 26 -13.02 -4.13 -3.35
CA ALA A 26 -12.71 -5.54 -3.21
C ALA A 26 -13.75 -6.42 -3.89
N VAL A 27 -13.51 -7.73 -3.93
CA VAL A 27 -14.52 -8.69 -4.41
C VAL A 27 -15.74 -8.70 -3.46
N PRO A 28 -16.95 -9.02 -3.96
CA PRO A 28 -18.13 -9.08 -3.11
C PRO A 28 -17.95 -10.00 -1.89
N GLY A 29 -18.45 -9.56 -0.73
CA GLY A 29 -18.33 -10.32 0.53
C GLY A 29 -17.07 -10.05 1.33
N THR A 30 -16.06 -9.36 0.79
CA THR A 30 -14.89 -8.93 1.56
C THR A 30 -15.34 -8.04 2.73
N GLN A 31 -14.90 -8.41 3.94
CA GLN A 31 -15.17 -7.66 5.15
C GLN A 31 -14.14 -6.54 5.34
N TRP A 32 -14.55 -5.47 6.01
CA TRP A 32 -13.61 -4.42 6.42
C TRP A 32 -12.64 -4.99 7.47
N PRO A 33 -11.32 -4.84 7.30
CA PRO A 33 -10.35 -5.38 8.26
C PRO A 33 -10.45 -4.74 9.64
N THR A 34 -10.29 -5.56 10.67
CA THR A 34 -10.31 -5.14 12.09
C THR A 34 -8.94 -5.35 12.71
N CYS A 35 -8.51 -4.41 13.56
CA CYS A 35 -7.29 -4.53 14.33
C CYS A 35 -7.39 -5.68 15.33
N ALA A 36 -6.44 -6.61 15.30
CA ALA A 36 -6.39 -7.73 16.23
C ALA A 36 -6.10 -7.31 17.68
N GLU A 37 -5.47 -6.14 17.89
CA GLU A 37 -5.10 -5.67 19.22
C GLU A 37 -6.23 -4.89 19.91
N CYS A 38 -6.84 -3.91 19.23
CA CYS A 38 -7.86 -3.05 19.83
C CYS A 38 -9.30 -3.37 19.40
N GLY A 39 -9.50 -4.27 18.43
CA GLY A 39 -10.82 -4.62 17.91
C GLY A 39 -11.50 -3.53 17.07
N GLY A 40 -10.86 -2.37 16.87
CA GLY A 40 -11.37 -1.29 16.03
C GLY A 40 -11.12 -1.51 14.54
N PRO A 41 -11.91 -0.89 13.64
CA PRO A 41 -11.69 -1.00 12.21
C PRO A 41 -10.34 -0.39 11.81
N LEU A 42 -9.66 -0.98 10.83
CA LEU A 42 -8.42 -0.43 10.29
C LEU A 42 -8.71 0.72 9.31
N LYS A 43 -7.88 1.77 9.31
CA LYS A 43 -7.95 2.86 8.33
C LYS A 43 -7.51 2.34 6.97
N PHE A 44 -8.28 2.63 5.92
CA PHE A 44 -7.85 2.35 4.56
C PHE A 44 -6.80 3.37 4.09
N LEU A 45 -5.66 2.87 3.60
CA LEU A 45 -4.51 3.69 3.23
C LEU A 45 -4.39 3.87 1.72
N ALA A 46 -4.40 2.78 0.95
CA ALA A 46 -4.09 2.82 -0.47
C ALA A 46 -4.57 1.56 -1.21
N GLN A 47 -4.68 1.67 -2.54
CA GLN A 47 -5.00 0.57 -3.44
C GLN A 47 -4.04 0.58 -4.62
N PHE A 48 -3.44 -0.56 -4.95
CA PHE A 48 -2.50 -0.70 -6.06
C PHE A 48 -3.01 -1.74 -7.05
N ARG A 49 -2.93 -1.41 -8.34
CA ARG A 49 -3.08 -2.39 -9.41
C ARG A 49 -1.77 -3.12 -9.61
N LEU A 50 -1.82 -4.44 -9.55
CA LEU A 50 -0.70 -5.32 -9.86
C LEU A 50 -1.07 -6.06 -11.15
N ASP A 51 -0.73 -5.49 -12.30
CA ASP A 51 -1.05 -6.03 -13.64
C ASP A 51 0.19 -6.34 -14.48
N GLY A 52 1.37 -6.37 -13.84
CA GLY A 52 2.63 -6.73 -14.46
C GLY A 52 3.36 -5.57 -15.15
N SER A 53 2.80 -4.37 -15.16
CA SER A 53 3.43 -3.16 -15.74
C SER A 53 4.64 -2.62 -14.95
N GLY A 54 4.94 -3.17 -13.76
CA GLY A 54 5.98 -2.65 -12.83
C GLY A 54 6.67 -3.71 -11.95
N SER A 55 7.04 -4.86 -12.49
CA SER A 55 7.95 -5.89 -11.91
C SER A 55 7.55 -6.68 -10.65
N ALA A 56 6.50 -6.34 -9.89
CA ALA A 56 6.06 -7.18 -8.74
C ALA A 56 5.51 -8.57 -9.13
N LEU A 57 5.06 -8.73 -10.38
CA LEU A 57 4.40 -9.94 -10.90
C LEU A 57 5.15 -10.57 -12.09
N ALA A 58 6.45 -10.30 -12.27
CA ALA A 58 7.21 -10.95 -13.34
C ALA A 58 7.08 -12.48 -13.23
N GLY A 59 6.40 -13.10 -14.19
CA GLY A 59 6.09 -14.54 -14.20
C GLY A 59 4.61 -14.92 -14.01
N VAL A 60 3.73 -13.96 -13.67
CA VAL A 60 2.29 -14.18 -13.59
C VAL A 60 1.65 -13.50 -14.81
N GLY A 61 1.09 -14.28 -15.74
CA GLY A 61 0.52 -13.73 -16.98
C GLY A 61 -0.57 -12.67 -16.72
N ARG A 62 -0.80 -11.75 -17.67
CA ARG A 62 -1.83 -10.69 -17.61
C ARG A 62 -3.26 -11.20 -17.27
N ALA A 63 -3.49 -12.50 -17.37
CA ALA A 63 -4.70 -13.19 -16.95
C ALA A 63 -4.96 -13.13 -15.42
N HIS A 64 -3.95 -12.86 -14.61
CA HIS A 64 -4.03 -12.80 -13.14
C HIS A 64 -3.70 -11.40 -12.62
N ALA A 65 -4.37 -10.38 -13.15
CA ALA A 65 -4.26 -9.05 -12.57
C ALA A 65 -4.84 -9.05 -11.14
N HIS A 66 -4.06 -8.52 -10.19
CA HIS A 66 -4.45 -8.39 -8.80
C HIS A 66 -4.63 -6.93 -8.40
N VAL A 67 -5.35 -6.72 -7.31
CA VAL A 67 -5.37 -5.48 -6.56
C VAL A 67 -4.86 -5.75 -5.17
N LEU A 68 -3.99 -4.86 -4.69
CA LEU A 68 -3.49 -4.85 -3.31
C LEU A 68 -4.13 -3.68 -2.58
N ALA A 69 -4.89 -3.95 -1.51
CA ALA A 69 -5.47 -2.92 -0.65
C ALA A 69 -4.78 -2.94 0.72
N LEU A 70 -4.36 -1.77 1.19
CA LEU A 70 -3.59 -1.61 2.43
C LEU A 70 -4.40 -0.89 3.50
N PHE A 71 -4.27 -1.36 4.74
CA PHE A 71 -4.95 -0.84 5.91
C PHE A 71 -4.02 -0.81 7.12
N ALA A 72 -4.18 0.16 8.02
CA ALA A 72 -3.42 0.24 9.28
C ALA A 72 -4.27 0.79 10.43
N CYS A 73 -3.93 0.43 11.67
CA CYS A 73 -4.64 0.89 12.85
C CYS A 73 -4.29 2.35 13.12
N GLN A 74 -5.31 3.20 13.21
CA GLN A 74 -5.19 4.61 13.60
C GLN A 74 -6.21 4.95 14.70
N ASN A 75 -6.62 3.93 15.45
CA ASN A 75 -7.60 4.02 16.53
C ASN A 75 -6.94 4.60 17.78
N SER A 76 -7.71 5.32 18.59
CA SER A 76 -7.24 5.85 19.88
C SER A 76 -7.14 4.72 20.91
N PRO A 77 -6.09 4.69 21.76
CA PRO A 77 -5.07 5.73 22.00
C PRO A 77 -3.86 5.71 21.04
N GLY A 78 -3.82 4.83 20.03
CA GLY A 78 -2.74 4.81 19.03
C GLY A 78 -1.50 4.02 19.46
N SER A 79 -1.67 3.00 20.32
CA SER A 79 -0.56 2.17 20.84
C SER A 79 -0.39 0.82 20.12
N CYS A 80 -1.21 0.55 19.09
CA CYS A 80 -1.16 -0.71 18.37
C CYS A 80 0.09 -0.81 17.51
N GLN A 81 0.65 -2.02 17.35
CA GLN A 81 1.91 -2.22 16.63
C GLN A 81 1.68 -2.28 15.11
N ASP A 82 1.11 -1.23 14.53
CA ASP A 82 0.76 -1.15 13.11
C ASP A 82 1.98 -1.13 12.16
N TRP A 83 3.18 -0.98 12.70
CA TRP A 83 4.46 -1.16 12.00
C TRP A 83 4.84 -2.62 11.77
N SER A 84 4.26 -3.57 12.50
CA SER A 84 4.63 -4.99 12.43
C SER A 84 3.78 -5.77 11.43
N ALA A 85 4.40 -6.59 10.59
CA ALA A 85 3.68 -7.47 9.65
C ALA A 85 2.80 -8.53 10.31
N SER A 86 3.04 -8.84 11.58
CA SER A 86 2.43 -9.97 12.28
C SER A 86 1.54 -9.59 13.46
N SER A 87 1.44 -8.30 13.81
CA SER A 87 0.64 -7.84 14.95
C SER A 87 -0.86 -7.95 14.73
N GLY A 88 -1.30 -7.92 13.47
CA GLY A 88 -2.71 -7.76 13.12
C GLY A 88 -3.24 -6.33 13.35
N ALA A 89 -2.36 -5.37 13.69
CA ALA A 89 -2.67 -3.95 13.73
C ALA A 89 -2.57 -3.26 12.35
N ASN A 90 -2.29 -4.02 11.31
CA ASN A 90 -2.40 -3.61 9.92
C ASN A 90 -2.89 -4.78 9.05
N ALA A 91 -3.23 -4.52 7.80
CA ALA A 91 -3.62 -5.56 6.86
C ALA A 91 -3.26 -5.21 5.42
N ALA A 92 -2.86 -6.23 4.67
CA ALA A 92 -2.76 -6.18 3.21
C ALA A 92 -3.68 -7.24 2.61
N LEU A 93 -4.58 -6.84 1.72
CA LEU A 93 -5.49 -7.74 1.02
C LEU A 93 -5.03 -7.87 -0.44
N LEU A 94 -4.66 -9.09 -0.84
CA LEU A 94 -4.38 -9.43 -2.23
C LEU A 94 -5.64 -10.02 -2.87
N LEU A 95 -6.19 -9.33 -3.86
CA LEU A 95 -7.51 -9.62 -4.41
C LEU A 95 -7.43 -9.74 -5.94
N PRO A 96 -8.31 -10.51 -6.59
CA PRO A 96 -8.48 -10.45 -8.04
C PRO A 96 -8.92 -9.05 -8.47
N ALA A 97 -8.38 -8.54 -9.60
CA ALA A 97 -8.68 -7.18 -10.06
C ALA A 97 -10.02 -7.03 -10.82
N ARG A 98 -10.87 -8.07 -10.84
CA ARG A 98 -12.16 -8.10 -11.55
C ARG A 98 -13.32 -8.12 -10.57
N GLY A 99 -14.45 -7.54 -10.96
CA GLY A 99 -15.67 -7.54 -10.15
C GLY A 99 -15.58 -6.71 -8.86
N LEU A 100 -14.62 -5.78 -8.79
CA LEU A 100 -14.38 -4.96 -7.61
C LEU A 100 -15.58 -4.05 -7.30
N ARG A 101 -16.01 -4.05 -6.05
CA ARG A 101 -17.04 -3.16 -5.50
C ARG A 101 -16.54 -2.53 -4.21
N ARG A 102 -17.15 -1.42 -3.80
CA ARG A 102 -16.82 -0.77 -2.52
C ARG A 102 -17.08 -1.74 -1.37
N ILE A 103 -16.11 -1.88 -0.47
CA ILE A 103 -16.32 -2.63 0.78
C ILE A 103 -17.38 -1.89 1.61
N ALA A 104 -18.30 -2.64 2.22
CA ALA A 104 -19.27 -2.06 3.14
C ALA A 104 -18.55 -1.44 4.34
N ARG A 105 -18.87 -0.18 4.66
CA ARG A 105 -18.30 0.49 5.83
C ARG A 105 -18.76 -0.19 7.12
N PRO A 106 -17.87 -0.37 8.12
CA PRO A 106 -18.26 -0.71 9.48
C PRO A 106 -19.34 0.26 9.99
N ARG A 107 -20.31 -0.26 10.75
CA ARG A 107 -21.38 0.52 11.38
C ARG A 107 -21.33 0.31 12.89
N GLY A 108 -21.75 1.31 13.65
CA GLY A 108 -21.82 1.26 15.11
C GLY A 108 -21.51 2.62 15.73
N ARG A 109 -22.01 2.86 16.95
CA ARG A 109 -21.80 4.14 17.66
C ARG A 109 -20.34 4.43 18.03
N SER A 110 -19.51 3.38 18.14
CA SER A 110 -18.07 3.48 18.46
C SER A 110 -17.18 3.63 17.23
N VAL A 111 -17.73 3.63 16.01
CA VAL A 111 -16.95 3.78 14.78
C VAL A 111 -16.74 5.25 14.47
N ASP A 112 -15.50 5.69 14.57
CA ASP A 112 -15.06 6.99 14.09
C ASP A 112 -14.85 6.93 12.56
N VAL A 113 -15.79 7.51 11.82
CA VAL A 113 -15.79 7.47 10.35
C VAL A 113 -14.63 8.24 9.72
N GLU A 114 -14.07 9.25 10.40
CA GLU A 114 -12.91 10.00 9.93
C GLU A 114 -11.63 9.15 10.05
N LYS A 115 -11.59 8.23 11.01
CA LYS A 115 -10.50 7.25 11.14
C LYS A 115 -10.54 6.11 10.13
N LEU A 116 -11.61 5.96 9.35
CA LEU A 116 -11.68 4.93 8.31
C LEU A 116 -10.92 5.29 7.03
N PHE A 117 -10.68 6.59 6.78
CA PHE A 117 -10.12 7.09 5.52
C PHE A 117 -9.04 8.15 5.76
N LEU A 118 -8.24 8.47 4.74
CA LEU A 118 -7.23 9.55 4.76
C LEU A 118 -7.81 10.93 4.41
N GLY A 119 -9.11 11.05 4.18
CA GLY A 119 -9.76 12.28 3.73
C GLY A 119 -9.71 12.45 2.21
N ALA A 120 -8.56 12.83 1.66
CA ALA A 120 -8.38 12.97 0.20
C ALA A 120 -7.99 11.64 -0.47
N ALA A 121 -8.23 11.58 -1.78
CA ALA A 121 -7.70 10.53 -2.63
C ALA A 121 -6.75 11.16 -3.65
N HIS A 122 -5.62 10.50 -3.89
CA HIS A 122 -4.54 10.95 -4.76
C HIS A 122 -4.31 9.89 -5.83
N ALA A 123 -4.37 10.30 -7.09
CA ALA A 123 -4.01 9.44 -8.21
C ALA A 123 -2.51 9.21 -8.24
N ALA A 124 -2.11 8.01 -8.62
CA ALA A 124 -0.72 7.59 -8.63
C ALA A 124 -0.40 6.79 -9.90
N GLU A 125 0.67 7.18 -10.58
CA GLU A 125 1.06 6.62 -11.88
C GLU A 125 2.46 6.01 -11.84
N PRO A 126 2.67 4.88 -12.53
CA PRO A 126 3.98 4.27 -12.64
C PRO A 126 4.91 5.13 -13.52
N TYR A 127 6.16 5.27 -13.09
CA TYR A 127 7.22 5.92 -13.86
C TYR A 127 8.44 5.00 -13.93
N GLY A 128 8.87 4.65 -15.14
CA GLY A 128 10.07 3.86 -15.37
C GLY A 128 11.33 4.72 -15.21
N ALA A 129 12.13 4.41 -14.19
CA ALA A 129 13.43 5.03 -13.93
C ALA A 129 14.56 4.12 -14.43
N ALA A 130 15.58 4.71 -15.05
CA ALA A 130 16.74 3.95 -15.53
C ALA A 130 17.57 3.40 -14.37
N GLU A 131 17.60 4.15 -13.28
CA GLU A 131 18.32 3.87 -12.04
C GLU A 131 17.91 2.52 -11.44
N GLY A 132 18.86 1.83 -10.80
CA GLY A 132 18.66 0.48 -10.25
C GLY A 132 18.14 0.45 -8.83
N ASP A 133 18.47 1.47 -8.04
CA ASP A 133 18.04 1.64 -6.66
C ASP A 133 16.97 2.72 -6.53
N TYR A 134 16.17 2.61 -5.48
CA TYR A 134 15.03 3.49 -5.24
C TYR A 134 15.44 4.95 -5.00
N ASP A 135 16.50 5.18 -4.22
CA ASP A 135 16.85 6.51 -3.75
C ASP A 135 17.48 7.36 -4.87
N SER A 136 18.34 6.76 -5.69
CA SER A 136 18.86 7.40 -6.91
C SER A 136 17.76 7.62 -7.94
N ALA A 137 16.83 6.67 -8.10
CA ALA A 137 15.66 6.84 -8.98
C ALA A 137 14.80 8.05 -8.55
N CYS A 138 14.56 8.21 -7.24
CA CYS A 138 13.84 9.36 -6.69
C CYS A 138 14.54 10.69 -7.01
N ALA A 139 15.86 10.76 -6.78
CA ALA A 139 16.64 11.96 -7.02
C ALA A 139 16.63 12.33 -8.52
N ALA A 140 16.96 11.36 -9.38
CA ALA A 140 16.97 11.57 -10.82
C ALA A 140 15.59 11.95 -11.37
N TRP A 141 14.50 11.41 -10.84
CA TRP A 141 13.15 11.82 -11.21
C TRP A 141 12.87 13.29 -10.83
N ALA A 142 13.25 13.71 -9.63
CA ALA A 142 13.08 15.09 -9.18
C ALA A 142 13.89 16.05 -10.05
N ASP A 143 15.17 15.74 -10.32
CA ASP A 143 16.04 16.54 -11.16
C ASP A 143 15.51 16.65 -12.60
N ARG A 144 15.02 15.54 -13.18
CA ARG A 144 14.49 15.52 -14.55
C ARG A 144 13.17 16.29 -14.70
N THR A 145 12.31 16.28 -13.68
CA THR A 145 10.96 16.85 -13.77
C THR A 145 10.82 18.22 -13.12
N GLY A 146 11.78 18.64 -12.30
CA GLY A 146 11.69 19.84 -11.47
C GLY A 146 10.62 19.75 -10.37
N ARG A 147 10.02 18.58 -10.14
CA ARG A 147 8.99 18.34 -9.12
C ARG A 147 9.64 17.91 -7.80
N PRO A 148 9.03 18.22 -6.65
CA PRO A 148 9.62 17.89 -5.35
C PRO A 148 9.65 16.38 -5.12
N ARG A 149 10.67 15.89 -4.39
CA ARG A 149 10.89 14.44 -4.17
C ARG A 149 9.74 13.74 -3.46
N ASN A 150 8.98 14.44 -2.61
CA ASN A 150 7.79 13.90 -1.95
C ASN A 150 6.59 13.68 -2.90
N HIS A 151 6.71 14.03 -4.18
CA HIS A 151 5.78 13.58 -5.23
C HIS A 151 6.12 12.18 -5.75
N VAL A 152 7.26 11.60 -5.40
CA VAL A 152 7.46 10.15 -5.49
C VAL A 152 6.76 9.56 -4.27
N LEU A 153 5.78 8.70 -4.49
CA LEU A 153 4.97 8.09 -3.45
C LEU A 153 5.50 6.71 -3.05
N GLY A 154 6.47 6.16 -3.80
CA GLY A 154 6.96 4.81 -3.59
C GLY A 154 7.55 4.16 -4.85
N GLN A 155 7.66 2.83 -4.82
CA GLN A 155 8.04 1.99 -5.97
C GLN A 155 7.17 0.73 -6.06
N LEU A 156 7.05 0.19 -7.28
CA LEU A 156 6.43 -1.10 -7.58
C LEU A 156 7.52 -2.17 -7.76
N GLY A 157 7.37 -3.28 -7.03
CA GLY A 157 8.33 -4.38 -7.08
C GLY A 157 9.76 -3.97 -6.72
N GLY A 158 10.73 -4.67 -7.30
CA GLY A 158 12.16 -4.43 -7.05
C GLY A 158 12.64 -4.89 -5.67
N ALA A 159 13.81 -4.40 -5.28
CA ALA A 159 14.36 -4.62 -3.95
C ALA A 159 13.87 -3.54 -2.97
N PRO A 160 13.49 -3.89 -1.72
CA PRO A 160 13.15 -2.90 -0.71
C PRO A 160 14.35 -2.00 -0.40
N ALA A 161 14.13 -0.69 -0.39
CA ALA A 161 15.09 0.28 0.11
C ALA A 161 14.88 0.45 1.62
N TRP A 162 15.28 -0.58 2.38
CA TRP A 162 15.14 -0.68 3.83
C TRP A 162 15.75 0.54 4.54
N LEU A 163 15.05 1.05 5.57
CA LEU A 163 15.57 2.12 6.43
C LEU A 163 16.33 1.56 7.64
N GLN A 164 15.86 0.43 8.15
CA GLN A 164 16.48 -0.29 9.25
C GLN A 164 17.02 -1.63 8.71
N TYR A 165 16.80 -2.72 9.45
CA TYR A 165 17.16 -4.07 9.04
C TYR A 165 16.10 -4.68 8.11
N ASP A 166 16.51 -5.70 7.35
CA ASP A 166 15.62 -6.47 6.49
C ASP A 166 14.54 -7.15 7.34
N ARG A 167 13.27 -6.93 6.97
CA ARG A 167 12.10 -7.57 7.59
C ARG A 167 11.21 -8.24 6.54
N THR A 168 11.79 -8.79 5.50
CA THR A 168 11.08 -9.55 4.47
C THR A 168 10.28 -10.67 5.14
N PRO A 169 8.93 -10.66 5.03
CA PRO A 169 8.12 -11.66 5.70
C PRO A 169 8.18 -13.00 4.96
N ALA A 170 8.15 -14.09 5.73
CA ALA A 170 7.85 -15.41 5.20
C ALA A 170 6.34 -15.57 4.99
N CYS A 171 5.94 -16.25 3.91
CA CYS A 171 4.53 -16.56 3.70
C CYS A 171 4.02 -17.54 4.77
N PRO A 172 2.89 -17.29 5.43
CA PRO A 172 2.38 -18.17 6.48
C PRO A 172 1.95 -19.55 5.96
N ASP A 173 1.65 -19.69 4.66
CA ASP A 173 1.17 -20.96 4.09
C ASP A 173 2.30 -21.83 3.54
N CYS A 174 3.34 -21.24 2.95
CA CYS A 174 4.41 -21.99 2.28
C CYS A 174 5.82 -21.71 2.81
N ALA A 175 5.97 -20.85 3.83
CA ALA A 175 7.22 -20.41 4.45
C ALA A 175 8.24 -19.71 3.51
N ALA A 176 7.97 -19.63 2.21
CA ALA A 176 8.86 -18.94 1.27
C ALA A 176 8.91 -17.42 1.56
N PRO A 177 10.06 -16.76 1.35
CA PRO A 177 10.15 -15.31 1.44
C PRO A 177 9.19 -14.66 0.44
N MET A 178 8.39 -13.71 0.92
CA MET A 178 7.44 -12.98 0.08
C MET A 178 8.17 -11.95 -0.79
N ARG A 179 7.58 -11.59 -1.93
CA ARG A 179 8.15 -10.60 -2.85
C ARG A 179 7.61 -9.23 -2.56
N LEU A 180 8.47 -8.21 -2.60
CA LEU A 180 8.02 -6.82 -2.53
C LEU A 180 7.04 -6.56 -3.68
N ALA A 181 5.84 -6.10 -3.34
CA ALA A 181 4.87 -5.64 -4.31
C ALA A 181 4.90 -4.13 -4.43
N VAL A 182 4.95 -3.44 -3.29
CA VAL A 182 4.91 -1.99 -3.21
C VAL A 182 5.77 -1.53 -2.04
N GLN A 183 6.61 -0.53 -2.24
CA GLN A 183 7.16 0.29 -1.16
C GLN A 183 6.52 1.67 -1.24
N LEU A 184 6.27 2.31 -0.10
CA LEU A 184 5.60 3.60 0.01
C LEU A 184 6.37 4.54 0.93
N GLN A 185 6.23 5.83 0.65
CA GLN A 185 6.57 6.91 1.57
C GLN A 185 5.34 7.78 1.83
N GLU A 186 5.44 8.65 2.81
CA GLU A 186 4.38 9.62 3.10
C GLU A 186 4.16 10.54 1.88
N GLY A 187 2.89 10.85 1.61
CA GLY A 187 2.51 11.68 0.46
C GLY A 187 2.85 13.16 0.65
N PRO A 188 2.58 14.00 -0.35
CA PRO A 188 2.97 15.41 -0.34
C PRO A 188 2.21 16.29 0.66
N ASP A 189 1.02 15.87 1.08
CA ASP A 189 0.17 16.61 2.03
C ASP A 189 0.14 15.89 3.38
N PRO A 190 0.72 16.46 4.45
CA PRO A 190 0.78 15.82 5.77
C PRO A 190 -0.59 15.62 6.43
N VAL A 191 -1.63 16.34 5.99
CA VAL A 191 -2.99 16.20 6.52
C VAL A 191 -3.67 14.94 5.96
N THR A 192 -3.39 14.61 4.71
CA THR A 192 -4.03 13.50 3.98
C THR A 192 -3.08 12.35 3.65
N ALA A 193 -1.83 12.44 4.10
CA ALA A 193 -0.82 11.40 3.97
C ALA A 193 -1.05 10.26 4.97
N MET A 194 -0.56 9.10 4.60
CA MET A 194 -0.31 8.01 5.55
C MET A 194 0.77 8.47 6.52
N ASN A 195 0.65 8.09 7.80
CA ASN A 195 1.67 8.37 8.81
C ASN A 195 2.47 7.10 9.08
N PHE A 196 3.77 7.15 8.75
CA PHE A 196 4.75 6.10 9.00
C PHE A 196 5.89 6.64 9.87
N GLY A 197 5.62 7.66 10.68
CA GLY A 197 6.61 8.30 11.54
C GLY A 197 7.78 8.92 10.76
N THR A 198 7.52 9.54 9.61
CA THR A 198 8.54 10.02 8.64
C THR A 198 9.32 8.90 7.93
N GLY A 199 8.83 7.68 8.03
CA GLY A 199 9.46 6.48 7.53
C GLY A 199 8.99 6.02 6.14
N ARG A 200 9.11 4.71 5.92
CA ARG A 200 8.69 4.00 4.70
C ARG A 200 7.89 2.76 5.06
N ALA A 201 6.90 2.48 4.23
CA ALA A 201 6.10 1.26 4.33
C ALA A 201 6.38 0.30 3.19
N TYR A 202 6.14 -0.98 3.43
CA TYR A 202 6.48 -2.07 2.52
C TYR A 202 5.34 -3.07 2.54
N ALA A 203 4.82 -3.39 1.36
CA ALA A 203 3.81 -4.42 1.17
C ALA A 203 4.38 -5.55 0.31
N PHE A 204 4.28 -6.77 0.83
CA PHE A 204 4.80 -7.99 0.23
C PHE A 204 3.66 -8.90 -0.19
N THR A 205 3.89 -9.72 -1.22
CA THR A 205 2.92 -10.69 -1.71
C THR A 205 3.54 -12.06 -1.93
N CYS A 206 2.74 -13.10 -1.69
CA CYS A 206 2.96 -14.46 -2.17
C CYS A 206 1.76 -14.82 -3.03
N ILE A 207 1.88 -14.56 -4.34
CA ILE A 207 0.80 -14.76 -5.32
C ILE A 207 0.30 -16.21 -5.35
N PRO A 208 1.16 -17.25 -5.35
CA PRO A 208 0.68 -18.64 -5.37
C PRO A 208 -0.24 -18.99 -4.20
N CYS A 209 0.02 -18.42 -3.02
CA CYS A 209 -0.80 -18.64 -1.81
C CYS A 209 -1.90 -17.59 -1.62
N GLY A 210 -1.98 -16.56 -2.48
CA GLY A 210 -2.94 -15.47 -2.32
C GLY A 210 -2.71 -14.64 -1.05
N ARG A 211 -1.48 -14.61 -0.51
CA ARG A 211 -1.15 -13.90 0.75
C ARG A 211 -0.48 -12.56 0.49
N ALA A 212 -0.74 -11.60 1.37
CA ALA A 212 -0.02 -10.33 1.44
C ALA A 212 0.30 -9.98 2.88
N ALA A 213 1.36 -9.19 3.07
CA ALA A 213 1.80 -8.67 4.36
C ALA A 213 2.19 -7.19 4.19
N PHE A 214 2.04 -6.40 5.25
CA PHE A 214 2.37 -4.97 5.25
C PHE A 214 3.09 -4.60 6.55
N LEU A 215 4.10 -3.76 6.45
CA LEU A 215 4.88 -3.26 7.59
C LEU A 215 5.46 -1.89 7.25
N TRP A 216 5.93 -1.16 8.25
CA TRP A 216 6.66 0.08 8.03
C TRP A 216 7.82 0.25 9.01
N GLN A 217 8.77 1.11 8.65
CA GLN A 217 9.98 1.45 9.42
C GLN A 217 10.15 2.97 9.42
N CYS A 218 10.63 3.54 10.52
CA CYS A 218 11.02 4.95 10.66
C CYS A 218 12.38 5.09 11.35
#